data_AF-A0A9E6A9Z5-F1
#
_entry.id   AF-A0A9E6A9Z5-F1
#
_cell.length_a   1.000
_cell.length_b   1.000
_cell.length_c   1.000
_cell.angle_alpha   90.00
_cell.angle_beta   90.00
_cell.angle_gamma   90.00
#
_symmetry.space_group_name_H-M   'P 1'
#
loop_
_entity.id
_entity.type
_entity.pdbx_description
1 polymer ?
#
loop_
_entity_poly.entity_id
_entity_poly.type
_entity_poly.pdbx_seq_one_letter_code
_entity_poly.pdbx_strand_id
1 'polypeptide(L)' 'MTNKQLAVMYLELMSMYEEDFPVDKTTAEDTENRALLIEKIESNSLSKKDLTLLEPVFNYGHMDVHKYLKAKKRFIWF' A
#
# COMPACT_ATOMS: atom_id res chain seq x y z
N MET A 1 -9.08 -7.09 -10.85
CA MET A 1 -7.64 -6.79 -10.88
C MET A 1 -6.87 -7.94 -10.27
N THR A 2 -5.69 -8.24 -10.79
CA THR A 2 -4.74 -9.16 -10.16
C THR A 2 -3.90 -8.40 -9.12
N ASN A 3 -3.30 -9.11 -8.15
CA ASN A 3 -2.45 -8.47 -7.13
C ASN A 3 -1.29 -7.68 -7.75
N LYS A 4 -0.73 -8.17 -8.87
CA LYS A 4 0.32 -7.47 -9.63
C LYS A 4 -0.17 -6.15 -10.22
N GLN A 5 -1.37 -6.13 -10.79
CA GLN A 5 -1.97 -4.89 -11.31
C GLN A 5 -2.20 -3.86 -10.19
N LEU A 6 -2.54 -4.34 -9.00
CA LEU A 6 -2.78 -3.49 -7.84
C LEU A 6 -1.47 -2.89 -7.30
N ALA A 7 -0.39 -3.67 -7.27
CA ALA A 7 0.95 -3.18 -6.92
C ALA A 7 1.44 -2.09 -7.88
N VAL A 8 1.25 -2.28 -9.19
CA VAL A 8 1.61 -1.26 -10.21
C VAL A 8 0.81 0.02 -10.02
N MET A 9 -0.50 -0.10 -9.84
CA MET A 9 -1.35 1.07 -9.60
C MET A 9 -1.01 1.78 -8.28
N TYR A 10 -0.64 1.06 -7.23
CA TYR A 10 -0.14 1.68 -6.00
C TYR A 10 1.12 2.51 -6.25
N LEU A 11 2.06 2.02 -7.06
CA LEU A 11 3.26 2.78 -7.45
C LEU A 11 2.90 4.05 -8.22
N GLU A 12 1.97 3.98 -9.17
CA GLU A 12 1.50 5.13 -9.93
C GLU A 12 0.86 6.19 -9.03
N LEU A 13 -0.08 5.77 -8.17
CA LEU A 13 -0.74 6.67 -7.23
C LEU A 13 0.25 7.29 -6.23
N MET A 14 1.24 6.52 -5.79
CA MET A 14 2.27 7.02 -4.88
C MET A 14 3.16 8.05 -5.56
N SER A 15 3.55 7.82 -6.81
CA SER A 15 4.33 8.78 -7.59
C SER A 15 3.58 10.12 -7.72
N MET A 16 2.30 10.06 -8.07
CA MET A 16 1.46 11.26 -8.16
C MET A 16 1.31 11.94 -6.80
N TYR A 17 1.07 11.16 -5.74
CA TYR A 17 0.94 11.69 -4.38
C TYR A 17 2.22 12.39 -3.91
N GLU A 18 3.40 11.88 -4.24
CA GLU A 18 4.67 12.54 -3.91
C GLU A 18 4.94 13.80 -4.73
N GLU A 19 4.51 13.83 -5.98
CA GLU A 19 4.60 15.03 -6.82
C GLU A 19 3.77 16.17 -6.24
N ASP A 20 2.56 15.87 -5.78
CA ASP A 20 1.64 16.86 -5.20
C ASP A 20 1.95 17.19 -3.72
N PHE A 21 2.54 16.24 -2.99
CA PHE A 21 2.97 16.38 -1.60
C PHE A 21 4.44 16.01 -1.46
N PRO A 22 5.36 16.91 -1.84
CA PRO A 22 6.79 16.65 -1.73
C PRO A 22 7.15 16.41 -0.26
N VAL A 23 7.50 15.17 0.05
CA VAL A 23 7.98 14.81 1.38
C VAL A 23 9.44 15.25 1.47
N ASP A 24 9.72 16.24 2.31
CA ASP A 24 11.05 16.89 2.44
C ASP A 24 12.21 15.93 2.76
N LYS A 25 11.94 14.65 3.08
CA LYS A 25 12.94 13.61 3.31
C LYS A 25 12.44 12.24 2.88
N THR A 26 12.63 11.86 1.62
CA THR A 26 12.58 10.45 1.23
C THR A 26 13.85 9.78 1.75
N THR A 27 13.74 9.06 2.86
CA THR A 27 14.88 8.31 3.42
C THR A 27 15.03 6.96 2.73
N ALA A 28 16.20 6.32 2.87
CA ALA A 28 16.39 4.95 2.38
C ALA A 28 15.38 3.97 3.04
N GLU A 29 15.02 4.24 4.29
CA GLU A 29 14.02 3.50 5.06
C GLU A 29 12.62 3.60 4.43
N ASP A 30 12.24 4.76 3.87
CA ASP A 30 10.95 4.92 3.18
C ASP A 30 10.90 4.13 1.87
N THR A 31 12.02 4.07 1.15
CA THR A 31 12.13 3.28 -0.07
C THR A 31 12.02 1.78 0.22
N GLU A 32 12.71 1.30 1.25
CA GLU A 32 12.63 -0.09 1.71
C GLU A 32 11.22 -0.45 2.20
N ASN A 33 10.59 0.43 2.97
CA ASN A 33 9.22 0.22 3.46
C ASN A 33 8.20 0.11 2.31
N ARG A 34 8.39 0.86 1.22
CA ARG A 34 7.54 0.76 0.01
C ARG A 34 7.75 -0.56 -0.72
N ALA A 35 8.99 -0.99 -0.89
CA ALA A 35 9.30 -2.29 -1.50
C ALA A 35 8.61 -3.42 -0.73
N LEU A 36 8.68 -3.39 0.60
CA LEU A 36 7.99 -4.35 1.48
C LEU A 36 6.46 -4.28 1.34
N LEU A 37 5.88 -3.09 1.20
CA LEU A 37 4.43 -2.95 0.99
C LEU A 37 3.99 -3.54 -0.36
N ILE A 38 4.78 -3.34 -1.42
CA ILE A 38 4.53 -3.90 -2.75
C ILE A 38 4.58 -5.43 -2.69
N GLU A 39 5.62 -6.02 -2.09
CA GLU A 39 5.71 -7.47 -1.91
C GLU A 39 4.53 -8.03 -1.10
N LYS A 40 4.09 -7.30 -0.07
CA LYS A 40 2.91 -7.68 0.73
C LYS A 40 1.61 -7.60 -0.07
N ILE A 41 1.46 -6.61 -0.95
CA ILE A 41 0.33 -6.50 -1.88
C ILE A 41 0.32 -7.70 -2.82
N GLU A 42 1.45 -8.00 -3.46
CA GLU A 42 1.56 -9.12 -4.41
C GLU A 42 1.26 -10.47 -3.75
N SER A 43 1.81 -10.71 -2.57
CA SER A 43 1.62 -11.92 -1.77
C SER A 43 0.31 -11.97 -0.97
N ASN A 44 -0.52 -10.92 -1.04
CA ASN A 44 -1.75 -10.76 -0.25
C ASN A 44 -1.53 -11.02 1.26
N SER A 45 -0.40 -10.57 1.79
CA SER A 45 0.05 -10.80 3.17
C SER A 45 -0.09 -9.56 4.06
N LEU A 46 -0.84 -8.56 3.60
CA LEU A 46 -1.05 -7.28 4.29
C LEU A 46 -1.69 -7.46 5.67
N SER A 47 -1.16 -6.71 6.63
CA SER A 47 -1.77 -6.52 7.94
C SER A 47 -2.74 -5.33 7.94
N LYS A 48 -3.52 -5.18 9.01
CA LYS A 48 -4.37 -3.99 9.19
C LYS A 48 -3.55 -2.70 9.21
N LYS A 49 -2.35 -2.72 9.80
CA LYS A 49 -1.45 -1.56 9.83
C LYS A 49 -0.99 -1.17 8.43
N ASP A 50 -0.65 -2.17 7.61
CA ASP A 50 -0.24 -1.93 6.22
C ASP A 50 -1.39 -1.29 5.42
N LEU A 51 -2.64 -1.74 5.62
CA LEU A 51 -3.80 -1.09 4.97
C LEU A 51 -3.96 0.37 5.36
N THR A 52 -3.82 0.71 6.64
CA THR A 52 -3.90 2.11 7.10
C THR A 52 -2.80 3.00 6.49
N LEU A 53 -1.62 2.44 6.21
CA LEU A 53 -0.57 3.17 5.50
C LEU A 53 -0.90 3.38 4.01
N LEU A 54 -1.62 2.45 3.39
CA LEU A 54 -2.03 2.54 1.99
C LEU A 54 -3.26 3.45 1.79
N GLU A 55 -4.14 3.56 2.78
CA GLU A 55 -5.37 4.38 2.74
C GLU A 55 -5.18 5.79 2.17
N PRO A 56 -4.24 6.64 2.62
CA PRO A 56 -4.11 8.00 2.10
C PRO A 56 -3.80 8.04 0.59
N VAL A 57 -2.95 7.13 0.10
CA VAL A 57 -2.55 7.04 -1.31
C VAL A 57 -3.71 6.55 -2.17
N PHE A 58 -4.46 5.56 -1.69
CA PHE A 58 -5.65 5.07 -2.39
C PHE A 58 -6.80 6.08 -2.37
N ASN A 59 -7.01 6.77 -1.25
CA ASN A 59 -8.00 7.84 -1.12
C ASN A 59 -7.67 9.02 -2.02
N TYR A 60 -6.38 9.33 -2.22
CA TYR A 60 -5.93 10.32 -3.20
C TYR A 60 -6.39 9.95 -4.62
N GLY A 61 -6.27 8.68 -5.00
CA GLY A 61 -6.85 8.15 -6.24
C GLY A 61 -8.37 7.94 -6.22
N HIS A 62 -9.09 8.45 -5.22
CA HIS A 62 -10.52 8.22 -4.99
C HIS A 62 -10.93 6.74 -4.96
N MET A 63 -10.03 5.87 -4.49
CA MET A 63 -10.26 4.44 -4.40
C MET A 63 -10.33 3.95 -2.96
N ASP A 64 -11.24 3.02 -2.71
CA ASP A 64 -11.35 2.35 -1.42
C ASP A 64 -10.44 1.12 -1.39
N VAL A 65 -9.34 1.21 -0.62
CA VAL A 65 -8.35 0.14 -0.48
C VAL A 65 -8.96 -1.18 0.03
N HIS A 66 -10.01 -1.12 0.87
CA HIS A 66 -10.65 -2.30 1.47
C HIS A 66 -11.48 -3.11 0.48
N LYS A 67 -11.85 -2.51 -0.66
CA LYS A 67 -12.50 -3.23 -1.77
C LYS A 67 -11.55 -4.16 -2.49
N TYR A 68 -10.26 -3.80 -2.55
CA TYR A 68 -9.28 -4.51 -3.35
C TYR A 68 -8.29 -5.33 -2.52
N LEU A 69 -8.00 -4.90 -1.30
CA LEU A 69 -7.08 -5.56 -0.39
C LEU A 69 -7.80 -5.94 0.90
N LYS A 70 -7.55 -7.17 1.38
CA LYS A 70 -8.09 -7.65 2.65
C LYS A 70 -6.93 -7.98 3.58
N ALA A 71 -6.97 -7.43 4.79
CA ALA A 71 -6.00 -7.79 5.81
C ALA A 71 -6.08 -9.29 6.09
N LYS A 72 -4.92 -9.95 6.11
CA LYS A 72 -4.83 -11.37 6.46
C LYS A 72 -5.36 -11.57 7.87
N LYS A 73 -6.49 -12.28 8.00
CA LYS A 73 -7.04 -12.64 9.32
C LYS A 73 -6.06 -13.58 10.01
N ARG A 74 -5.51 -13.16 11.14
CA ARG A 74 -4.80 -14.06 12.04
C ARG A 74 -5.85 -14.87 12.79
N PHE A 75 -5.96 -16.16 12.47
CA PHE A 75 -6.69 -17.09 13.32
C PHE A 75 -5.88 -17.25 14.60
N ILE A 76 -6.38 -16.70 15.70
CA ILE A 76 -5.84 -17.00 17.01
C ILE A 76 -6.68 -18.17 17.53
N TRP A 77 -6.07 -19.35 17.56
CA TRP A 77 -6.63 -20.53 18.21
C TRP A 77 -6.20 -20.43 19.68
N PHE A 78 -7.15 -20.24 20.59
CA PHE A 78 -6.96 -20.35 22.03
C PHE A 78 -7.73 -21.58 22.51
#